data_AF-A0A2T2UJR8-F1
#
_entry.id   AF-A0A2T2UJR8-F1
#
_cell.length_a   1.000
_cell.length_b   1.000
_cell.length_c   1.000
_cell.angle_alpha   90.00
_cell.angle_beta   90.00
_cell.angle_gamma   90.00
#
_symmetry.space_group_name_H-M   'P 1'
#
loop_
_entity.id
_entity.type
_entity.pdbx_description
1 polymer ?
#
loop_
_entity_poly.entity_id
_entity_poly.type
_entity_poly.pdbx_seq_one_letter_code
_entity_poly.pdbx_strand_id
1 'polypeptide(L)'
;MHGGKEDAYEAAVEHRNEKLDELPELPDGPAGQLHTDEVHERRWRSVTRTGVKGLGFTMTTYSNATDAKRPYVSAHWPGADRWRCTSFSVVKHGLRGALNEAAEVLAAHADPEMSVEEMVETAEPAVKELLENEGYEEYA
;
A
#
# COMPACT_ATOMS: atom_id res chain seq x y z
N MET A 1 11.01 35.72 37.94
CA MET A 1 11.85 34.57 37.55
C MET A 1 11.23 33.98 36.32
N HIS A 2 11.92 34.04 35.19
CA HIS A 2 11.41 33.49 33.93
C HIS A 2 11.50 31.98 34.00
N GLY A 3 10.34 31.30 33.99
CA GLY A 3 10.25 29.85 33.97
C GLY A 3 11.10 29.32 32.83
N GLY A 4 12.05 28.46 33.19
CA GLY A 4 13.04 27.94 32.25
C GLY A 4 12.38 27.06 31.21
N LYS A 5 13.12 26.76 30.14
CA LYS A 5 12.76 25.74 29.14
C LYS A 5 12.41 24.38 29.80
N GLU A 6 12.97 24.15 30.98
CA GLU A 6 12.76 22.97 31.82
C GLU A 6 11.37 22.97 32.48
N ASP A 7 10.96 24.07 33.12
CA ASP A 7 9.61 24.22 33.70
C ASP A 7 8.50 24.11 32.63
N ALA A 8 8.76 24.66 31.43
CA ALA A 8 7.83 24.55 30.31
C ALA A 8 7.76 23.12 29.75
N TYR A 9 8.84 22.36 29.85
CA TYR A 9 8.88 20.97 29.42
C TYR A 9 8.17 20.06 30.44
N GLU A 10 8.38 20.29 31.74
CA GLU A 10 7.67 19.59 32.81
C GLU A 10 6.15 19.82 32.71
N ALA A 11 5.72 21.08 32.55
CA ALA A 11 4.30 21.39 32.36
C ALA A 11 3.70 20.75 31.10
N ALA A 12 4.47 20.65 30.01
CA ALA A 12 4.02 19.99 28.79
C ALA A 12 3.91 18.45 28.95
N VAL A 13 4.80 17.85 29.75
CA VAL A 13 4.77 16.42 30.07
C VAL A 13 3.59 16.10 30.98
N GLU A 14 3.36 16.91 32.02
CA GLU A 14 2.20 16.77 32.91
C GLU A 14 0.90 16.88 32.13
N HIS A 15 0.76 17.92 31.30
CA HIS A 15 -0.44 18.12 30.48
C HIS A 15 -0.68 16.98 29.48
N ARG A 16 0.40 16.43 28.89
CA ARG A 16 0.30 15.25 28.01
C ARG A 16 -0.19 14.02 28.79
N ASN A 17 0.30 13.81 30.00
CA ASN A 17 -0.06 12.64 30.81
C ASN A 17 -1.51 12.74 31.30
N GLU A 18 -1.96 13.91 31.74
CA GLU A 18 -3.37 14.15 32.08
C GLU A 18 -4.30 13.87 30.89
N LYS A 19 -3.89 14.28 29.68
CA LYS A 19 -4.66 14.04 28.46
C LYS A 19 -4.64 12.58 28.00
N LEU A 20 -3.63 11.81 28.37
CA LEU A 20 -3.55 10.38 28.04
C LEU A 20 -4.58 9.57 28.85
N ASP A 21 -4.83 9.95 30.10
CA ASP A 21 -5.83 9.28 30.97
C ASP A 21 -7.28 9.56 30.55
N GLU A 22 -7.52 10.64 29.80
CA GLU A 22 -8.84 10.99 29.26
C GLU A 22 -9.17 10.27 27.94
N LEU A 23 -8.20 9.61 27.31
CA LEU A 23 -8.41 8.92 26.04
C LEU A 23 -8.99 7.52 26.27
N PRO A 24 -9.89 7.04 25.38
CA PRO A 24 -10.38 5.67 25.45
C PRO A 24 -9.22 4.68 25.32
N GLU A 25 -9.26 3.59 26.10
CA GLU A 25 -8.26 2.53 26.01
C GLU A 25 -8.20 1.99 24.57
N LEU A 26 -7.00 1.99 24.00
CA LEU A 26 -6.76 1.33 22.73
C LEU A 26 -6.80 -0.19 22.96
N PRO A 27 -7.30 -0.98 21.99
CA PRO A 27 -7.14 -2.43 22.05
C PRO A 27 -5.66 -2.79 22.22
N ASP A 28 -5.37 -3.81 23.03
CA ASP A 28 -3.99 -4.14 23.41
C ASP A 28 -3.04 -4.30 22.21
N GLY A 29 -1.92 -3.59 22.27
CA GLY A 29 -0.77 -3.71 21.37
C GLY A 29 -0.62 -2.63 20.30
N PRO A 30 0.51 -2.59 19.57
CA PRO A 30 0.79 -1.60 18.52
C PRO A 30 -0.21 -1.62 17.34
N ALA A 31 -1.08 -2.63 17.33
CA ALA A 31 -1.99 -2.99 16.26
C ALA A 31 -3.46 -2.64 16.57
N GLY A 32 -3.78 -2.11 17.75
CA GLY A 32 -5.15 -1.74 18.13
C GLY A 32 -5.81 -0.69 17.23
N GLN A 33 -5.02 0.05 16.44
CA GLN A 33 -5.51 1.01 15.44
C GLN A 33 -5.43 0.50 13.99
N LEU A 34 -4.87 -0.69 13.72
CA LEU A 34 -4.45 -1.11 12.37
C LEU A 34 -5.35 -2.18 11.72
N HIS A 35 -6.36 -2.69 12.44
CA HIS A 35 -7.17 -3.83 12.01
C HIS A 35 -8.68 -3.58 12.08
N THR A 36 -9.13 -2.34 11.90
CA THR A 36 -10.55 -2.11 11.62
C THR A 36 -10.84 -2.37 10.14
N ASP A 37 -12.05 -2.85 9.84
CA ASP A 37 -12.50 -3.01 8.45
C ASP A 37 -12.36 -1.71 7.64
N GLU A 38 -12.52 -0.56 8.32
CA GLU A 38 -12.31 0.77 7.75
C GLU A 38 -10.85 1.05 7.37
N VAL A 39 -9.87 0.63 8.18
CA VAL A 39 -8.43 0.75 7.84
C VAL A 39 -8.07 -0.18 6.69
N HIS A 40 -8.64 -1.38 6.67
CA HIS A 40 -8.49 -2.29 5.54
C HIS A 40 -9.10 -1.69 4.26
N GLU A 41 -10.32 -1.15 4.31
CA GLU A 41 -10.98 -0.50 3.17
C GLU A 41 -10.22 0.73 2.67
N ARG A 42 -9.74 1.59 3.59
CA ARG A 42 -8.96 2.77 3.23
C ARG A 42 -7.61 2.40 2.61
N ARG A 43 -6.96 1.35 3.14
CA ARG A 43 -5.74 0.81 2.54
C ARG A 43 -6.04 0.24 1.16
N TRP A 44 -7.10 -0.54 0.99
CA TRP A 44 -7.60 -1.01 -0.30
C TRP A 44 -7.81 0.13 -1.30
N ARG A 45 -8.51 1.20 -0.90
CA ARG A 45 -8.76 2.39 -1.74
C ARG A 45 -7.47 3.03 -2.26
N SER A 46 -6.41 3.02 -1.46
CA SER A 46 -5.10 3.55 -1.88
C SER A 46 -4.39 2.67 -2.92
N VAL A 47 -4.67 1.36 -2.95
CA VAL A 47 -4.08 0.40 -3.91
C VAL A 47 -4.88 0.32 -5.22
N THR A 48 -6.15 0.75 -5.24
CA THR A 48 -7.07 0.74 -6.41
C THR A 48 -6.78 1.78 -7.51
N ARG A 49 -5.57 2.35 -7.60
CA ARG A 49 -5.21 3.18 -8.79
C ARG A 49 -5.33 2.40 -10.11
N THR A 50 -5.36 1.07 -10.03
CA THR A 50 -5.57 0.13 -11.12
C THR A 50 -7.04 -0.18 -11.41
N GLY A 51 -8.00 0.30 -10.60
CA GLY A 51 -9.41 -0.09 -10.72
C GLY A 51 -9.74 -1.50 -10.23
N VAL A 52 -8.76 -2.33 -9.87
CA VAL A 52 -8.96 -3.68 -9.34
C VAL A 52 -8.51 -3.76 -7.89
N LYS A 53 -9.42 -4.23 -7.02
CA LYS A 53 -9.13 -4.38 -5.59
C LYS A 53 -7.98 -5.36 -5.39
N GLY A 54 -6.85 -4.84 -4.93
CA GLY A 54 -5.66 -5.61 -4.61
C GLY A 54 -4.65 -5.84 -5.71
N LEU A 55 -4.91 -5.30 -6.90
CA LEU A 55 -3.83 -5.01 -7.83
C LEU A 55 -3.34 -3.58 -7.61
N GLY A 56 -2.05 -3.42 -7.42
CA GLY A 56 -1.39 -2.13 -7.24
C GLY A 56 -0.33 -1.88 -8.31
N PHE A 57 0.00 -0.61 -8.51
CA PHE A 57 1.13 -0.19 -9.31
C PHE A 57 2.13 0.57 -8.45
N THR A 58 3.42 0.26 -8.57
CA THR A 58 4.48 0.94 -7.81
C THR A 58 5.74 1.14 -8.64
N MET A 59 6.40 2.27 -8.40
CA MET A 59 7.74 2.55 -8.88
C MET A 59 8.74 2.27 -7.76
N THR A 60 9.67 1.33 -7.96
CA THR A 60 10.65 0.98 -6.91
C THR A 60 12.07 0.81 -7.46
N THR A 61 13.06 1.08 -6.62
CA THR A 61 14.47 0.82 -6.89
C THR A 61 14.84 -0.52 -6.27
N TYR A 62 15.21 -1.50 -7.09
CA TYR A 62 15.56 -2.85 -6.61
C TYR A 62 17.07 -3.05 -6.40
N SER A 63 17.90 -2.09 -6.82
CA SER A 63 19.33 -2.11 -6.55
C SER A 63 19.85 -0.71 -6.24
N ASN A 64 20.73 -0.61 -5.24
CA ASN A 64 21.51 0.61 -4.96
C ASN A 64 22.46 1.00 -6.10
N ALA A 65 22.47 0.25 -7.21
CA ALA A 65 23.37 0.43 -8.34
C ALA A 65 22.81 1.39 -9.40
N THR A 66 21.50 1.62 -9.42
CA THR A 66 20.86 2.57 -10.34
C THR A 66 19.75 3.33 -9.62
N ASP A 67 19.84 4.66 -9.58
CA ASP A 67 18.74 5.54 -9.11
C ASP A 67 17.48 5.47 -9.99
N ALA A 68 17.54 4.71 -11.09
CA ALA A 68 16.40 4.44 -11.95
C ALA A 68 15.35 3.61 -11.20
N LYS A 69 14.24 4.25 -10.86
CA LYS A 69 13.02 3.57 -10.45
C LYS A 69 12.56 2.63 -11.57
N ARG A 70 11.92 1.53 -11.23
CA ARG A 70 11.36 0.59 -12.21
C ARG A 70 9.89 0.33 -11.91
N PRO A 71 9.06 0.17 -12.95
CA PRO A 71 7.64 -0.13 -12.78
C PRO A 71 7.39 -1.59 -12.39
N TYR A 72 6.48 -1.77 -11.45
CA TYR A 72 5.98 -3.07 -11.00
C TYR A 72 4.47 -3.05 -10.83
N VAL A 73 3.85 -4.17 -11.16
CA VAL A 73 2.50 -4.52 -10.76
C VAL A 73 2.60 -5.36 -9.49
N SER A 74 1.72 -5.14 -8.52
CA SER A 74 1.73 -5.86 -7.24
C SER A 74 0.37 -6.45 -6.92
N ALA A 75 0.36 -7.66 -6.36
CA ALA A 75 -0.84 -8.28 -5.80
C ALA A 75 -0.78 -8.15 -4.28
N HIS A 76 -1.90 -7.79 -3.67
CA HIS A 76 -2.06 -7.51 -2.24
C HIS A 76 -3.25 -8.28 -1.70
N TRP A 77 -3.08 -9.03 -0.61
CA TRP A 77 -4.17 -9.79 0.00
C TRP A 77 -3.99 -9.97 1.52
N PRO A 78 -5.09 -10.24 2.26
CA PRO A 78 -5.00 -10.60 3.67
C PRO A 78 -4.26 -11.93 3.84
N GLY A 79 -3.27 -11.99 4.72
CA GLY A 79 -2.68 -13.24 5.21
C GLY A 79 -3.07 -13.51 6.66
N ALA A 80 -2.80 -14.72 7.15
CA ALA A 80 -3.19 -15.16 8.49
C ALA A 80 -2.69 -14.22 9.62
N ASP A 81 -1.42 -13.81 9.56
CA ASP A 81 -0.82 -12.95 10.60
C ASP A 81 -0.57 -11.51 10.13
N ARG A 82 -0.42 -11.33 8.82
CA ARG A 82 -0.11 -10.02 8.22
C ARG A 82 -0.56 -9.94 6.78
N TRP A 83 -0.75 -8.71 6.32
CA TRP A 83 -0.94 -8.40 4.91
C TRP A 83 0.17 -9.00 4.05
N ARG A 84 -0.20 -9.63 2.94
CA ARG A 84 0.71 -10.23 1.98
C ARG A 84 0.77 -9.37 0.73
N CYS A 85 1.95 -9.33 0.14
CA CYS A 85 2.21 -8.61 -1.10
C CYS A 85 3.26 -9.36 -1.90
N THR A 86 3.09 -9.41 -3.22
CA THR A 86 4.13 -9.77 -4.17
C THR A 86 4.10 -8.80 -5.35
N SER A 87 5.23 -8.63 -6.02
CA SER A 87 5.39 -7.66 -7.11
C SER A 87 6.10 -8.27 -8.31
N PHE A 88 5.65 -7.89 -9.51
CA PHE A 88 6.09 -8.39 -10.80
C PHE A 88 6.59 -7.24 -11.65
N SER A 89 7.79 -7.40 -12.23
CA SER A 89 8.45 -6.32 -12.98
C SER A 89 7.82 -6.19 -14.36
N VAL A 90 7.30 -4.99 -14.67
CA VAL A 90 6.80 -4.67 -16.01
C VAL A 90 7.94 -4.76 -17.04
N VAL A 91 9.15 -4.31 -16.68
CA VAL A 91 10.33 -4.38 -17.57
C VAL A 91 10.68 -5.80 -17.97
N LYS A 92 10.52 -6.78 -17.08
CA LYS A 92 10.89 -8.18 -17.35
C LYS A 92 9.79 -8.97 -18.05
N HIS A 93 8.53 -8.71 -17.70
CA HIS A 93 7.39 -9.54 -18.12
C HIS A 93 6.50 -8.83 -19.17
N GLY A 94 6.75 -7.55 -19.46
CA GLY A 94 5.78 -6.68 -20.12
C GLY A 94 4.61 -6.32 -19.20
N LEU A 95 3.84 -5.29 -19.55
CA LEU A 95 2.69 -4.86 -18.74
C LEU A 95 1.66 -5.98 -18.56
N ARG A 96 1.18 -6.54 -19.67
CA ARG A 96 0.15 -7.59 -19.65
C ARG A 96 0.62 -8.86 -18.95
N GLY A 97 1.89 -9.23 -19.10
CA GLY A 97 2.48 -10.36 -18.39
C GLY A 97 2.57 -10.13 -16.87
N ALA A 98 3.01 -8.94 -16.44
CA ALA A 98 3.05 -8.58 -15.02
C ALA A 98 1.64 -8.49 -14.39
N LEU A 99 0.66 -7.99 -15.13
CA LEU A 99 -0.75 -7.97 -14.72
C LEU A 99 -1.30 -9.39 -14.57
N ASN A 100 -1.03 -10.28 -15.53
CA ASN A 100 -1.50 -11.67 -15.48
C ASN A 100 -0.93 -12.39 -14.26
N GLU A 101 0.39 -12.32 -14.02
CA GLU A 101 1.00 -12.97 -12.84
C GLU A 101 0.43 -12.41 -11.52
N ALA A 102 0.20 -11.10 -11.43
CA ALA A 102 -0.41 -10.49 -10.26
C ALA A 102 -1.87 -10.94 -10.06
N ALA A 103 -2.66 -10.99 -11.13
CA ALA A 103 -4.05 -11.41 -11.09
C ALA A 103 -4.19 -12.91 -10.76
N GLU A 104 -3.32 -13.78 -11.27
CA GLU A 104 -3.29 -15.20 -10.92
C GLU A 104 -2.99 -15.41 -9.43
N VAL A 105 -2.02 -14.67 -8.87
CA VAL A 105 -1.72 -14.74 -7.43
C VAL A 105 -2.91 -14.26 -6.60
N LEU A 106 -3.57 -13.19 -7.03
CA LEU A 106 -4.74 -12.67 -6.32
C LEU A 106 -5.90 -13.69 -6.36
N ALA A 107 -6.16 -14.29 -7.52
CA ALA A 107 -7.17 -15.34 -7.70
C ALA A 107 -6.90 -16.55 -6.81
N ALA A 108 -5.64 -16.94 -6.63
CA ALA A 108 -5.25 -18.07 -5.80
C ALA A 108 -5.41 -17.83 -4.29
N HIS A 109 -5.46 -16.57 -3.83
CA HIS A 109 -5.32 -16.25 -2.40
C HIS A 109 -6.42 -15.36 -1.81
N ALA A 110 -7.20 -14.65 -2.63
CA ALA A 110 -8.14 -13.63 -2.15
C ALA A 110 -9.59 -13.85 -2.62
N ASP A 111 -9.87 -14.93 -3.37
CA ASP A 111 -11.19 -15.26 -3.96
C ASP A 111 -11.89 -14.02 -4.57
N PRO A 112 -11.28 -13.39 -5.59
CA PRO A 112 -11.79 -12.16 -6.18
C PRO A 112 -13.10 -12.41 -6.93
N GLU A 113 -13.98 -11.40 -6.94
CA GLU A 113 -15.26 -11.44 -7.68
C GLU A 113 -15.06 -11.43 -9.21
N MET A 114 -13.88 -11.03 -9.68
CA MET A 114 -13.51 -10.95 -11.08
C MET A 114 -12.62 -12.13 -11.48
N SER A 115 -12.78 -12.60 -12.72
CA SER A 115 -11.82 -13.52 -13.32
C SER A 115 -10.46 -12.85 -13.55
N VAL A 116 -9.42 -13.67 -13.76
CA VAL A 116 -8.07 -13.19 -14.11
C VAL A 116 -8.11 -12.27 -15.34
N GLU A 117 -8.85 -12.65 -16.37
CA GLU A 117 -8.95 -11.87 -17.60
C GLU A 117 -9.64 -10.52 -17.35
N GLU A 118 -10.77 -10.49 -16.64
CA GLU A 118 -11.48 -9.24 -16.30
C GLU A 118 -10.62 -8.30 -15.44
N MET A 119 -9.84 -8.86 -14.51
CA MET A 119 -8.89 -8.07 -13.72
C MET A 119 -7.81 -7.42 -14.60
N VAL A 120 -7.24 -8.17 -15.54
CA VAL A 120 -6.24 -7.65 -16.48
C VAL A 120 -6.85 -6.57 -17.36
N GLU A 121 -8.00 -6.81 -17.98
CA GLU A 121 -8.66 -5.86 -18.86
C GLU A 121 -9.09 -4.56 -18.14
N THR A 122 -9.50 -4.67 -16.89
CA THR A 122 -9.85 -3.52 -16.05
C THR A 122 -8.61 -2.71 -15.67
N ALA A 123 -7.52 -3.39 -15.29
CA ALA A 123 -6.32 -2.73 -14.77
C ALA A 123 -5.38 -2.18 -15.85
N GLU A 124 -5.31 -2.83 -17.00
CA GLU A 124 -4.40 -2.47 -18.08
C GLU A 124 -4.48 -0.99 -18.51
N PRO A 125 -5.65 -0.40 -18.84
CA PRO A 125 -5.71 1.00 -19.27
C PRO A 125 -5.24 1.97 -18.18
N ALA A 126 -5.60 1.70 -16.92
CA ALA A 126 -5.17 2.54 -15.80
C ALA A 126 -3.65 2.46 -15.60
N VAL A 127 -3.06 1.27 -15.68
CA VAL A 127 -1.60 1.12 -15.51
C VAL A 127 -0.82 1.71 -16.70
N LYS A 128 -1.36 1.64 -17.92
CA LYS A 128 -0.77 2.35 -19.09
C LYS A 128 -0.66 3.84 -18.85
N GLU A 129 -1.75 4.48 -18.43
CA GLU A 129 -1.76 5.91 -18.11
C GLU A 129 -0.75 6.25 -17.00
N LEU A 130 -0.60 5.36 -16.01
CA LEU A 130 0.40 5.53 -14.95
C LEU A 130 1.83 5.41 -15.46
N LEU A 131 2.11 4.49 -16.38
CA LEU A 131 3.43 4.33 -17.01
C LEU A 131 3.79 5.55 -17.85
N GLU A 132 2.86 6.03 -18.66
CA GLU A 132 3.03 7.25 -19.47
C GLU A 132 3.33 8.46 -18.58
N ASN A 133 2.58 8.65 -17.49
CA ASN A 133 2.79 9.76 -16.55
C ASN A 133 4.15 9.71 -15.83
N GLU A 134 4.72 8.51 -15.66
CA GLU A 134 6.05 8.32 -15.06
C GLU A 134 7.19 8.33 -16.10
N GLY A 135 6.88 8.48 -17.40
CA GLY A 135 7.85 8.51 -18.50
C GLY A 135 8.35 7.13 -18.95
N TYR A 136 7.52 6.09 -18.80
CA TYR A 136 7.80 4.69 -19.17
C TYR A 136 6.84 4.20 -20.28
N GLU A 137 6.49 5.08 -21.21
CA GLU A 137 5.58 4.83 -22.33
C GLU A 137 6.01 3.66 -23.23
N GLU A 138 7.31 3.32 -23.26
CA GLU A 138 7.80 2.14 -24.00
C GLU A 138 7.34 0.80 -23.39
N TYR A 139 6.82 0.83 -22.17
CA TYR A 139 6.26 -0.32 -21.48
C TYR A 139 4.73 -0.26 -21.33
N ALA A 140 4.08 0.79 -21.83
CA ALA A 140 2.63 0.95 -21.83
C ALA A 140 1.99 -0.01 -22.85
#